data_AF-A0A9D8T0F5-F1
#
_entry.id   AF-A0A9D8T0F5-F1
#
_cell.length_a   1.000
_cell.length_b   1.000
_cell.length_c   1.000
_cell.angle_alpha   90.00
_cell.angle_beta   90.00
_cell.angle_gamma   90.00
#
_symmetry.space_group_name_H-M   'P 1'
#
loop_
_entity.id
_entity.type
_entity.pdbx_description
1 polymer ?
#
loop_
_entity_poly.entity_id
_entity_poly.type
_entity_poly.pdbx_seq_one_letter_code
_entity_poly.pdbx_strand_id
1 'polypeptide(L)'
;MLVYLIIFLLLLAAELIYFKIADKCNIIDKPNERSSHSTVVLRGGGIIFLLGAWVWSAFFGFQYPWFLAGLTLVSVVSFIDDIKSLPDSARLVVQFAAALMAFYQMNILHWNMWWV
;
A
#
# COMPACT_ATOMS: atom_id res chain seq x y z
N MET A 1 0.82 18.55 -16.80
CA MET A 1 -0.48 18.96 -16.23
C MET A 1 -1.59 18.00 -16.67
N LEU A 2 -1.81 17.80 -17.98
CA LEU A 2 -2.78 16.82 -18.50
C LEU A 2 -2.56 15.38 -17.99
N VAL A 3 -1.31 14.88 -17.98
CA VAL A 3 -0.97 13.52 -17.50
C VAL A 3 -1.41 13.31 -16.05
N TYR A 4 -1.18 14.28 -15.17
CA TYR A 4 -1.59 14.19 -13.77
C TYR A 4 -3.12 14.19 -13.61
N LEU A 5 -3.84 14.93 -14.46
CA LEU A 5 -5.30 14.91 -14.53
C LEU A 5 -5.83 13.53 -14.95
N ILE A 6 -5.19 12.90 -15.94
CA ILE A 6 -5.52 11.55 -16.38
C ILE A 6 -5.26 10.54 -15.26
N ILE A 7 -4.10 10.60 -14.60
CA ILE A 7 -3.76 9.72 -13.47
C ILE A 7 -4.76 9.90 -12.33
N PHE A 8 -5.13 11.15 -12.00
CA PHE A 8 -6.13 11.44 -10.99
C PHE A 8 -7.49 10.81 -11.32
N LEU A 9 -8.00 11.00 -12.55
CA LEU A 9 -9.27 10.41 -12.96
C LEU A 9 -9.23 8.87 -12.98
N LEU A 10 -8.10 8.28 -13.38
CA LEU A 10 -7.91 6.84 -13.37
C LEU A 10 -7.93 6.28 -11.94
N LEU A 11 -7.19 6.92 -11.02
CA LEU A 11 -7.18 6.51 -9.60
C LEU A 11 -8.55 6.71 -8.95
N LEU A 12 -9.23 7.83 -9.24
CA LEU A 12 -10.59 8.07 -8.74
C LEU A 12 -11.56 6.97 -9.23
N ALA A 13 -11.49 6.61 -10.52
CA ALA A 13 -12.31 5.54 -11.06
C ALA A 13 -11.96 4.18 -10.41
N ALA A 14 -10.68 3.88 -10.21
CA ALA A 14 -10.22 2.66 -9.55
C ALA A 14 -10.71 2.57 -8.09
N GLU A 15 -10.67 3.67 -7.34
CA GLU A 15 -11.17 3.75 -5.97
C GLU A 15 -12.68 3.51 -5.89
N LEU A 16 -13.46 4.14 -6.78
CA LEU A 16 -14.91 3.91 -6.85
C LEU A 16 -15.27 2.47 -7.21
N ILE A 17 -14.50 1.83 -8.10
CA ILE A 17 -14.65 0.41 -8.43
C ILE A 17 -14.30 -0.45 -7.21
N TYR A 18 -13.20 -0.12 -6.52
CA TYR A 18 -12.78 -0.81 -5.31
C TYR A 18 -13.87 -0.77 -4.25
N PHE A 19 -14.49 0.39 -3.98
CA PHE A 19 -15.57 0.47 -3.00
C PHE A 19 -16.75 -0.43 -3.33
N LYS A 20 -17.14 -0.55 -4.61
CA LYS A 20 -18.20 -1.49 -5.02
C LYS A 20 -17.81 -2.96 -4.80
N ILE A 21 -16.54 -3.30 -4.99
CA ILE A 21 -16.04 -4.66 -4.80
C ILE A 21 -15.95 -4.98 -3.30
N ALA A 22 -15.35 -4.09 -2.52
CA ALA A 22 -15.16 -4.28 -1.09
C ALA A 22 -16.51 -4.34 -0.33
N ASP A 23 -17.52 -3.58 -0.77
CA ASP A 23 -18.90 -3.70 -0.28
C ASP A 23 -19.48 -5.10 -0.57
N LYS A 24 -19.36 -5.60 -1.81
CA LYS A 24 -19.78 -6.96 -2.17
C LYS A 24 -19.02 -8.06 -1.41
N CYS A 25 -17.74 -7.86 -1.15
CA CYS A 25 -16.90 -8.80 -0.41
C CYS A 25 -17.06 -8.69 1.11
N ASN A 26 -17.92 -7.80 1.61
CA ASN A 26 -18.11 -7.52 3.04
C ASN A 26 -16.77 -7.22 3.77
N ILE A 27 -15.85 -6.51 3.11
CA ILE A 27 -14.59 -6.06 3.70
C ILE A 27 -14.90 -4.82 4.54
N ILE A 28 -15.44 -5.08 5.72
CA ILE A 28 -16.14 -4.13 6.55
C ILE A 28 -15.42 -4.03 7.90
N ASP A 29 -15.16 -2.80 8.34
CA ASP A 29 -14.79 -2.51 9.72
C ASP A 29 -16.05 -2.25 10.55
N LYS A 30 -16.25 -3.08 11.59
CA LYS A 30 -17.37 -2.94 12.52
C LYS A 30 -16.93 -2.09 13.71
N PRO A 31 -17.74 -1.11 14.12
CA PRO A 31 -17.40 -0.29 15.28
C PRO A 31 -17.27 -1.17 16.54
N ASN A 32 -16.19 -0.98 17.28
CA ASN A 32 -15.87 -1.64 18.55
C ASN A 32 -15.81 -0.58 19.67
N GLU A 33 -15.74 -1.00 20.93
CA GLU A 33 -15.69 -0.15 22.13
C GLU A 33 -14.57 0.94 22.13
N ARG A 34 -13.60 0.85 21.21
CA ARG A 34 -12.49 1.81 21.04
C ARG A 34 -12.60 2.72 19.81
N SER A 35 -13.60 2.57 18.94
CA SER A 35 -13.73 3.36 17.70
C SER A 35 -14.64 4.58 17.88
N SER A 36 -14.24 5.73 17.32
CA SER A 36 -14.99 7.00 17.33
C SER A 36 -16.10 7.08 16.28
N HIS A 37 -16.19 6.12 15.37
CA HIS A 37 -17.25 6.03 14.37
C HIS A 37 -18.35 5.09 14.84
N SER A 38 -19.62 5.49 14.66
CA SER A 38 -20.81 4.69 14.96
C SER A 38 -21.36 3.93 13.74
N THR A 39 -20.77 4.15 12.56
CA THR A 39 -21.19 3.54 11.31
C THR A 39 -20.15 2.56 10.79
N VAL A 40 -20.66 1.55 10.09
CA VAL A 40 -19.87 0.55 9.38
C VAL A 40 -19.06 1.22 8.27
N VAL A 41 -17.73 1.04 8.25
CA VAL A 41 -16.83 1.67 7.25
C VAL A 41 -16.16 0.61 6.40
N LEU A 42 -15.91 0.89 5.12
CA LEU A 42 -15.14 -0.01 4.27
C LEU A 42 -13.66 -0.02 4.69
N ARG A 43 -13.09 -1.20 4.85
CA ARG A 43 -11.67 -1.39 5.18
C ARG A 43 -10.83 -1.63 3.91
N GLY A 44 -9.51 -1.47 3.99
CA GLY A 44 -8.59 -1.79 2.89
C GLY A 44 -8.47 -0.74 1.76
N GLY A 45 -9.02 0.46 1.94
CA GLY A 45 -8.91 1.56 0.94
C GLY A 45 -7.48 1.98 0.62
N GLY A 46 -6.51 1.64 1.46
CA GLY A 46 -5.08 1.92 1.24
C GLY A 46 -4.48 1.26 -0.03
N ILE A 47 -5.18 0.31 -0.65
CA ILE A 47 -4.76 -0.30 -1.92
C ILE A 47 -4.58 0.74 -3.04
N ILE A 48 -5.26 1.88 -2.95
CA ILE A 48 -5.15 2.96 -3.94
C ILE A 48 -3.75 3.54 -4.03
N PHE A 49 -2.99 3.56 -2.92
CA PHE A 49 -1.61 4.05 -2.92
C PHE A 49 -0.67 3.13 -3.68
N LEU A 50 -0.87 1.81 -3.56
CA LEU A 50 -0.13 0.82 -4.34
C LEU A 50 -0.41 1.00 -5.84
N LEU A 51 -1.69 1.09 -6.21
CA LEU A 51 -2.10 1.34 -7.59
C LEU A 51 -1.52 2.66 -8.12
N GLY A 52 -1.53 3.72 -7.31
CA GLY A 52 -0.92 5.01 -7.64
C GLY A 52 0.57 4.90 -7.96
N ALA A 53 1.33 4.17 -7.14
CA ALA A 53 2.76 3.96 -7.38
C ALA A 53 3.04 3.17 -8.66
N TRP A 54 2.24 2.13 -8.95
CA TRP A 54 2.35 1.34 -10.18
C TRP A 54 1.96 2.15 -11.42
N VAL A 55 0.89 2.94 -11.35
CA VAL A 55 0.48 3.84 -12.43
C VAL A 55 1.57 4.89 -12.67
N TRP A 56 2.11 5.51 -11.62
CA TRP A 56 3.23 6.43 -11.76
C TRP A 56 4.42 5.77 -12.46
N SER A 57 4.79 4.55 -12.05
CA SER A 57 5.90 3.85 -12.68
C SER A 57 5.63 3.46 -14.15
N ALA A 58 4.39 3.15 -14.51
CA ALA A 58 4.01 2.87 -15.89
C ALA A 58 4.13 4.11 -16.80
N PHE A 59 3.83 5.31 -16.27
CA PHE A 59 3.89 6.57 -17.03
C PHE A 59 5.28 7.20 -17.07
N PHE A 60 6.05 7.10 -15.97
CA PHE A 60 7.34 7.78 -15.79
C PHE A 60 8.55 6.84 -15.83
N GLY A 61 8.33 5.54 -15.95
CA GLY A 61 9.35 4.52 -16.08
C GLY A 61 9.62 3.72 -14.80
N PHE A 62 10.30 2.58 -14.97
CA PHE A 62 10.59 1.61 -13.90
C PHE A 62 11.92 1.90 -13.20
N GLN A 63 12.08 3.13 -12.69
CA GLN A 63 13.35 3.61 -12.13
C GLN A 63 13.68 3.00 -10.76
N TYR A 64 12.67 2.63 -9.97
CA TYR A 64 12.82 2.16 -8.59
C TYR A 64 12.22 0.77 -8.38
N PRO A 65 12.75 -0.28 -9.03
CA PRO A 65 12.19 -1.62 -9.01
C PRO A 65 12.12 -2.23 -7.61
N TRP A 66 13.15 -2.05 -6.79
CA TRP A 66 13.20 -2.63 -5.44
C TRP A 66 12.26 -1.93 -4.46
N PHE A 67 12.12 -0.61 -4.61
CA PHE A 67 11.12 0.15 -3.85
C PHE A 67 9.70 -0.30 -4.20
N LEU A 68 9.38 -0.45 -5.49
CA LEU A 68 8.05 -0.91 -5.93
C LEU A 68 7.76 -2.35 -5.47
N ALA A 69 8.76 -3.22 -5.48
CA ALA A 69 8.65 -4.58 -4.95
C ALA A 69 8.37 -4.57 -3.43
N GLY A 70 9.12 -3.79 -2.66
CA GLY A 70 8.92 -3.64 -1.21
C GLY A 70 7.55 -3.04 -0.87
N LEU A 71 7.13 -2.00 -1.60
CA LEU A 71 5.80 -1.40 -1.47
C LEU A 71 4.70 -2.42 -1.76
N THR A 72 4.84 -3.20 -2.84
CA THR A 72 3.89 -4.25 -3.20
C THR A 72 3.79 -5.31 -2.10
N LEU A 73 4.91 -5.75 -1.54
CA LEU A 73 4.93 -6.72 -0.44
C LEU A 73 4.19 -6.21 0.79
N VAL A 74 4.51 -5.00 1.27
CA VAL A 74 3.88 -4.43 2.47
C VAL A 74 2.40 -4.15 2.23
N SER A 75 2.03 -3.58 1.09
CA SER A 75 0.64 -3.30 0.76
C SER A 75 -0.20 -4.57 0.65
N VAL A 76 0.31 -5.63 0.02
CA VAL A 76 -0.41 -6.91 -0.07
C VAL A 76 -0.60 -7.55 1.29
N VAL A 77 0.44 -7.60 2.13
CA VAL A 77 0.34 -8.21 3.47
C VAL A 77 -0.57 -7.40 4.39
N SER A 78 -0.53 -6.07 4.30
CA SER A 78 -1.44 -5.19 5.04
C SER A 78 -2.88 -5.36 4.57
N PHE A 79 -3.10 -5.53 3.27
CA PHE A 79 -4.43 -5.80 2.72
C PHE A 79 -4.96 -7.17 3.15
N ILE A 80 -4.11 -8.19 3.19
CA ILE A 80 -4.49 -9.50 3.71
C ILE A 80 -4.83 -9.40 5.20
N ASP A 81 -4.05 -8.66 5.99
CA ASP A 81 -4.30 -8.42 7.42
C ASP A 81 -5.65 -7.73 7.68
N ASP A 82 -6.05 -6.81 6.79
CA ASP A 82 -7.35 -6.13 6.83
C ASP A 82 -8.54 -7.08 6.58
N ILE A 83 -8.35 -8.16 5.82
CA ILE A 83 -9.38 -9.18 5.56
C ILE A 83 -9.33 -10.31 6.60
N LYS A 84 -8.12 -10.77 6.94
CA LYS A 84 -7.85 -11.87 7.86
C LYS A 84 -6.66 -11.47 8.73
N SER A 85 -6.90 -11.33 10.03
CA SER A 85 -5.84 -11.01 10.98
C SER A 85 -4.67 -11.98 10.85
N LEU A 86 -3.50 -11.43 10.50
CA LEU A 86 -2.25 -12.16 10.39
C LEU A 86 -1.48 -12.05 11.72
N PRO A 87 -0.60 -13.01 12.03
CA PRO A 87 0.25 -12.90 13.21
C PRO A 87 1.23 -11.72 13.06
N ASP A 88 1.45 -11.00 14.16
CA ASP A 88 2.32 -9.82 14.20
C ASP A 88 3.75 -10.12 13.70
N SER A 89 4.24 -11.33 13.95
CA SER A 89 5.56 -11.78 13.47
C SER A 89 5.67 -11.79 11.94
N ALA A 90 4.63 -12.26 11.23
CA ALA A 90 4.64 -12.28 9.77
C ALA A 90 4.62 -10.86 9.19
N ARG A 91 3.83 -9.96 9.78
CA ARG A 91 3.77 -8.55 9.38
C ARG A 91 5.13 -7.88 9.54
N LEU A 92 5.77 -8.11 10.68
CA LEU A 92 7.05 -7.52 11.03
C LEU A 92 8.16 -7.99 10.08
N VAL A 93 8.23 -9.30 9.80
CA VAL A 93 9.19 -9.85 8.81
C VAL A 93 9.04 -9.20 7.44
N VAL A 94 7.81 -9.04 6.96
CA VAL A 94 7.54 -8.44 5.64
C VAL A 94 7.90 -6.95 5.62
N GLN A 95 7.58 -6.21 6.69
CA GLN A 95 7.94 -4.81 6.81
C GLN A 95 9.46 -4.60 6.81
N PHE A 96 10.21 -5.44 7.55
CA PHE A 96 11.67 -5.40 7.53
C PHE A 96 12.24 -5.74 6.15
N ALA A 97 11.70 -6.76 5.47
CA ALA A 97 12.13 -7.11 4.12
C ALA A 97 11.90 -5.97 3.13
N ALA A 98 10.74 -5.31 3.18
CA ALA A 98 10.45 -4.17 2.32
C ALA A 98 11.31 -2.94 2.63
N ALA A 99 11.59 -2.67 3.91
CA ALA A 99 12.50 -1.60 4.31
C ALA A 99 13.92 -1.86 3.77
N LEU A 100 14.41 -3.10 3.85
CA LEU A 100 15.71 -3.48 3.28
C LEU A 100 15.75 -3.29 1.76
N MET A 101 14.68 -3.67 1.04
CA MET A 101 14.58 -3.43 -0.41
C MET A 101 14.63 -1.93 -0.75
N ALA A 102 13.96 -1.08 0.05
CA ALA A 102 14.01 0.36 -0.12
C ALA A 102 15.41 0.93 0.15
N PHE A 103 16.07 0.51 1.24
CA PHE A 103 17.43 0.94 1.55
C PHE A 103 18.46 0.49 0.51
N TYR A 104 18.28 -0.71 -0.03
CA TYR A 104 19.07 -1.20 -1.14
C TYR A 104 18.89 -0.32 -2.38
N GLN A 105 17.65 0.02 -2.74
CA GLN A 105 17.37 0.94 -3.86
C GLN A 105 18.03 2.31 -3.68
N MET A 106 18.01 2.84 -2.46
CA MET A 106 18.59 4.15 -2.14
C MET A 106 20.12 4.11 -2.01
N ASN A 107 20.72 2.92 -2.11
CA ASN A 107 22.15 2.72 -1.99
C ASN A 107 22.71 3.19 -0.63
N ILE A 108 21.90 3.07 0.44
CA ILE A 108 22.24 3.54 1.80
C ILE A 108 22.97 2.46 2.62
N LEU A 109 22.95 1.20 2.16
CA LEU A 109 23.50 0.04 2.87
C LEU A 109 25.05 -0.05 2.86
N HIS A 110 25.75 1.05 2.64
CA HIS A 110 27.22 1.06 2.64
C HIS A 110 27.79 1.30 4.03
N TRP A 111 28.86 0.57 4.36
CA TRP A 111 29.54 0.61 5.66
C TRP A 111 30.07 2.01 6.05
N ASN A 112 30.30 2.87 5.06
CA ASN A 112 30.80 4.23 5.25
C ASN A 112 29.74 5.21 5.79
N MET A 113 28.44 4.88 5.71
CA MET A 113 27.35 5.75 6.15
C MET A 113 26.91 5.51 7.60
N TRP A 114 27.44 4.47 8.26
CA TRP A 114 27.05 4.09 9.64
C TRP A 114 27.73 4.95 10.72
N TRP A 115 28.71 5.77 10.33
CA TRP A 115 29.58 6.54 11.22
C TRP A 115 29.47 8.06 11.03
N VAL A 116 28.44 8.53 10.31
CA VAL A 116 28.10 9.96 10.19
C VAL A 116 26.91 10.24 11.09
#